data_AF-A0A4P9XXU8-F1
#
_entry.id   AF-A0A4P9XXU8-F1
#
_cell.length_a   1.000
_cell.length_b   1.000
_cell.length_c   1.000
_cell.angle_alpha   90.00
_cell.angle_beta   90.00
_cell.angle_gamma   90.00
#
_symmetry.space_group_name_H-M   'P 1'
#
loop_
_entity.id
_entity.type
_entity.pdbx_description
1 polymer ?
#
loop_
_entity_poly.entity_id
_entity_poly.type
_entity_poly.pdbx_seq_one_letter_code
_entity_poly.pdbx_strand_id
1 'polypeptide(L)'
;MVLPSDASSSCRTTEDERIRAAEADDDDDEPPPQVVDRDPSGRFIRYAEPLGKGAYKTVWRAFDEEEGVEVAWNQLRVDHLTTLDAGKLRSEVTLLSALRHPNVIRLYYAWTAPAANGGETVYFVTELMTSGTLKRYLRKTSGGIRPKFLKLICRQVLSGLSYLHNCHPPVIHRDLKCENIFVNGNTGEVKLGDLGLATVKPLRHVTSVIGTPEFMAPELYDEKYDEKVDVYAFGMCVLEMVTKDYPYSECTNQAQIYKKVTNGIKPLALDKIEQGPLRELIEACLRFNPEERPTAAELLHHPFL
;
A
#
# COMPACT_ATOMS: atom_id res chain seq x y z
N MET A 1 19.78 86.87 31.87
CA MET A 1 21.16 86.42 32.07
C MET A 1 21.18 84.92 31.73
N VAL A 2 21.93 84.54 30.68
CA VAL A 2 22.58 83.22 30.44
C VAL A 2 21.72 81.93 30.33
N LEU A 3 22.00 81.15 29.26
CA LEU A 3 21.60 79.75 28.89
C LEU A 3 22.22 78.68 29.86
N PRO A 4 22.28 77.33 29.60
CA PRO A 4 21.42 76.29 28.98
C PRO A 4 21.33 74.98 29.84
N SER A 5 20.71 73.90 29.32
CA SER A 5 21.30 72.54 29.11
C SER A 5 20.47 71.30 29.52
N ASP A 6 20.64 70.26 28.71
CA ASP A 6 19.88 69.02 28.52
C ASP A 6 20.00 67.89 29.58
N ALA A 7 18.97 67.03 29.55
CA ALA A 7 18.96 65.55 29.49
C ALA A 7 19.20 64.59 30.68
N SER A 8 18.41 63.49 30.56
CA SER A 8 18.48 62.13 31.15
C SER A 8 17.95 62.00 32.58
N SER A 9 17.16 60.97 32.95
CA SER A 9 17.31 59.54 32.70
C SER A 9 16.05 58.78 33.18
N SER A 10 15.87 57.54 32.69
CA SER A 10 15.04 56.44 33.23
C SER A 10 13.71 56.15 32.51
N CYS A 11 13.75 55.20 31.57
CA CYS A 11 12.84 54.04 31.52
C CYS A 11 13.32 53.08 30.41
N ARG A 12 14.06 52.03 30.76
CA ARG A 12 14.41 50.91 29.87
C ARG A 12 14.44 49.63 30.69
N THR A 13 13.29 49.05 30.98
CA THR A 13 13.23 47.74 31.66
C THR A 13 11.99 46.88 31.38
N THR A 14 11.12 47.17 30.41
CA THR A 14 9.87 46.38 30.26
C THR A 14 9.57 45.81 28.88
N GLU A 15 10.47 45.97 27.91
CA GLU A 15 10.25 45.47 26.54
C GLU A 15 11.17 44.30 26.18
N ASP A 16 12.43 44.32 26.62
CA ASP A 16 13.38 43.20 26.41
C ASP A 16 13.06 41.94 27.24
N GLU A 17 12.42 42.08 28.39
CA GLU A 17 11.99 40.91 29.21
C GLU A 17 10.72 40.24 28.67
N ARG A 18 9.91 40.94 27.87
CA ARG A 18 8.71 40.36 27.23
C ARG A 18 9.04 39.62 25.94
N ILE A 19 10.11 40.02 25.25
CA ILE A 19 10.57 39.35 24.02
C ILE A 19 11.33 38.06 24.35
N ARG A 20 12.07 38.01 25.48
CA ARG A 20 12.74 36.78 25.94
C ARG A 20 11.82 35.72 26.53
N ALA A 21 10.56 36.05 26.82
CA ALA A 21 9.57 35.13 27.37
C ALA A 21 8.67 34.50 26.29
N ALA A 22 8.90 34.80 25.00
CA ALA A 22 8.11 34.29 23.88
C ALA A 22 8.89 33.37 22.92
N GLU A 23 10.14 33.04 23.24
CA GLU A 23 11.01 32.14 22.45
C GLU A 23 11.39 30.86 23.22
N ALA A 24 10.54 30.41 24.14
CA ALA A 24 10.77 29.19 24.91
C ALA A 24 9.43 28.49 25.18
N ASP A 25 8.83 27.92 24.14
CA ASP A 25 7.75 26.93 24.23
C ASP A 25 7.62 26.17 22.88
N ASP A 26 8.76 25.81 22.29
CA ASP A 26 8.84 24.92 21.13
C ASP A 26 9.73 23.70 21.50
N ASP A 27 9.50 23.16 22.69
CA ASP A 27 9.97 21.83 23.06
C ASP A 27 8.93 20.81 22.59
N ASP A 28 9.07 20.35 21.34
CA ASP A 28 8.70 18.99 20.93
C ASP A 28 9.56 18.01 21.77
N ASP A 29 9.28 17.96 23.07
CA ASP A 29 10.01 17.20 24.10
C ASP A 29 9.63 15.71 24.08
N GLU A 30 9.26 15.19 22.90
CA GLU A 30 9.16 13.75 22.72
C GLU A 30 10.58 13.17 22.69
N PRO A 31 10.93 12.28 23.64
CA PRO A 31 12.25 11.66 23.64
C PRO A 31 12.45 10.97 22.29
N PRO A 32 13.66 11.06 21.71
CA PRO A 32 13.92 10.52 20.39
C PRO A 32 13.56 9.03 20.35
N PRO A 33 12.92 8.55 19.28
CA PRO A 33 12.43 7.18 19.21
C PRO A 33 13.59 6.20 19.42
N GLN A 34 13.41 5.26 20.33
CA GLN A 34 14.46 4.31 20.69
C GLN A 34 14.75 3.38 19.50
N VAL A 35 16.00 3.41 19.03
CA VAL A 35 16.51 2.45 18.04
C VAL A 35 16.63 1.08 18.69
N VAL A 36 15.96 0.09 18.11
CA VAL A 36 15.93 -1.29 18.62
C VAL A 36 16.66 -2.28 17.72
N ASP A 37 16.96 -1.90 16.48
CA ASP A 37 17.58 -2.79 15.50
C ASP A 37 18.30 -2.00 14.39
N ARG A 38 19.22 -2.68 13.71
CA ARG A 38 19.96 -2.17 12.54
C ARG A 38 20.08 -3.26 11.49
N ASP A 39 19.99 -2.87 10.22
CA ASP A 39 20.11 -3.83 9.13
C ASP A 39 21.59 -4.25 8.94
N PRO A 40 21.88 -5.34 8.21
CA PRO A 40 23.26 -5.81 8.00
C PRO A 40 24.20 -4.81 7.32
N SER A 41 23.69 -3.87 6.52
CA SER A 41 24.51 -2.82 5.91
C SER A 41 24.85 -1.67 6.86
N GLY A 42 24.06 -1.52 7.94
CA GLY A 42 24.17 -0.43 8.90
C GLY A 42 23.45 0.85 8.49
N ARG A 43 22.84 0.91 7.29
CA ARG A 43 22.15 2.08 6.74
C ARG A 43 20.79 2.36 7.35
N PHE A 44 20.03 1.31 7.67
CA PHE A 44 18.65 1.40 8.13
C PHE A 44 18.55 1.07 9.62
N ILE A 45 17.89 1.95 10.37
CA ILE A 45 17.57 1.75 11.80
C ILE A 45 16.08 1.48 11.97
N ARG A 46 15.72 0.56 12.87
CA ARG A 46 14.32 0.26 13.21
C ARG A 46 13.97 0.76 14.59
N TYR A 47 12.75 1.29 14.73
CA TYR A 47 12.19 1.72 16.02
C TYR A 47 11.24 0.67 16.62
N ALA A 48 10.92 0.83 17.90
CA ALA A 48 9.96 -0.03 18.62
C ALA A 48 8.48 0.23 18.24
N GLU A 49 8.21 0.96 17.16
CA GLU A 49 6.88 1.41 16.76
C GLU A 49 6.33 0.54 15.60
N PRO A 50 5.36 -0.36 15.86
CA PRO A 50 4.74 -1.15 14.81
C PRO A 50 3.76 -0.29 14.00
N LEU A 51 3.92 -0.29 12.68
CA LEU A 51 3.01 0.39 11.74
C LEU A 51 1.84 -0.52 11.33
N GLY A 52 2.04 -1.84 11.37
CA GLY A 52 1.00 -2.81 11.04
C GLY A 52 1.42 -4.25 11.28
N LYS A 53 0.46 -5.11 11.60
CA LYS A 53 0.68 -6.54 11.81
C LYS A 53 -0.41 -7.35 11.11
N GLY A 54 0.01 -8.16 10.15
CA GLY A 54 -0.82 -9.16 9.48
C GLY A 54 -0.53 -10.57 9.98
N ALA A 55 -1.12 -11.58 9.32
CA ALA A 55 -0.93 -12.98 9.67
C ALA A 55 0.54 -13.45 9.53
N TYR A 56 1.23 -12.98 8.47
CA TYR A 56 2.59 -13.42 8.14
C TYR A 56 3.64 -12.30 8.17
N LYS A 57 3.20 -11.03 8.14
CA LYS A 57 4.07 -9.86 8.07
C LYS A 57 3.83 -8.91 9.23
N THR A 58 4.90 -8.39 9.81
CA THR A 58 4.87 -7.23 10.70
C THR A 58 5.66 -6.10 10.05
N VAL A 59 5.14 -4.87 10.10
CA VAL A 59 5.77 -3.68 9.55
C VAL A 59 6.07 -2.73 10.69
N TRP A 60 7.29 -2.22 10.72
CA TRP A 60 7.79 -1.32 11.76
C TRP A 60 8.25 -0.01 11.12
N ARG A 61 8.18 1.06 11.90
CA ARG A 61 8.78 2.33 11.54
C ARG A 61 10.30 2.21 11.57
N ALA A 62 10.95 2.75 10.55
CA ALA A 62 12.39 2.74 10.40
C ALA A 62 12.86 4.03 9.72
N PHE A 63 14.16 4.24 9.70
CA PHE A 63 14.79 5.42 9.12
C PHE A 63 16.02 5.04 8.30
N ASP A 64 16.17 5.67 7.15
CA ASP A 64 17.34 5.59 6.28
C ASP A 64 18.33 6.68 6.71
N GLU A 65 19.42 6.30 7.37
CA GLU A 65 20.42 7.26 7.89
C GLU A 65 21.27 7.91 6.78
N GLU A 66 21.27 7.37 5.55
CA GLU A 66 22.00 7.96 4.42
C GLU A 66 21.17 9.05 3.72
N GLU A 67 19.88 8.79 3.48
CA GLU A 67 18.99 9.71 2.75
C GLU A 67 18.19 10.63 3.68
N GLY A 68 18.17 10.34 4.98
CA GLY A 68 17.46 11.14 5.97
C GLY A 68 15.93 11.05 5.88
N VAL A 69 15.40 9.90 5.46
CA VAL A 69 13.95 9.70 5.25
C VAL A 69 13.40 8.51 6.03
N GLU A 70 12.13 8.60 6.41
CA GLU A 70 11.43 7.47 7.01
C GLU A 70 11.15 6.36 6.00
N VAL A 71 11.29 5.13 6.45
CA VAL A 71 11.09 3.92 5.65
C VAL A 71 10.29 2.88 6.43
N ALA A 72 9.72 1.91 5.71
CA ALA A 72 8.99 0.81 6.31
C ALA A 72 9.89 -0.42 6.40
N TRP A 73 10.09 -0.92 7.62
CA TRP A 73 10.83 -2.16 7.88
C TRP A 73 9.87 -3.33 7.99
N ASN A 74 9.89 -4.20 7.00
CA ASN A 74 9.01 -5.34 6.90
C ASN A 74 9.72 -6.59 7.40
N GLN A 75 9.08 -7.31 8.32
CA GLN A 75 9.49 -8.60 8.81
C GLN A 75 8.46 -9.64 8.38
N LEU A 76 8.92 -10.62 7.60
CA LEU A 76 8.10 -11.71 7.09
C LEU A 76 8.51 -13.02 7.76
N ARG A 77 7.53 -13.68 8.36
CA ARG A 77 7.69 -15.00 8.95
C ARG A 77 7.58 -16.08 7.89
N VAL A 78 8.62 -16.88 7.74
CA VAL A 78 8.69 -17.99 6.77
C VAL A 78 8.83 -19.36 7.46
N ASP A 79 8.62 -19.41 8.77
CA ASP A 79 8.73 -20.63 9.57
C ASP A 79 7.72 -21.72 9.20
N HIS A 80 6.66 -21.36 8.47
CA HIS A 80 5.67 -22.29 7.94
C HIS A 80 5.92 -22.72 6.49
N LEU A 81 6.94 -22.15 5.82
CA LEU A 81 7.23 -22.43 4.42
C LEU A 81 8.17 -23.63 4.26
N THR A 82 8.00 -24.35 3.15
CA THR A 82 9.00 -25.34 2.73
C THR A 82 10.28 -24.64 2.25
N THR A 83 11.42 -25.35 2.26
CA THR A 83 12.69 -24.82 1.73
C THR A 83 12.56 -24.32 0.29
N LEU A 84 11.73 -24.99 -0.52
CA LEU A 84 11.46 -24.60 -1.89
C LEU A 84 10.70 -23.25 -1.96
N ASP A 85 9.67 -23.09 -1.14
CA ASP A 85 8.87 -21.85 -1.10
C ASP A 85 9.68 -20.67 -0.54
N ALA A 86 10.54 -20.92 0.44
CA ALA A 86 11.50 -19.93 0.92
C ALA A 86 12.48 -19.50 -0.19
N GLY A 87 12.97 -20.43 -1.02
CA GLY A 87 13.85 -20.12 -2.16
C GLY A 87 13.14 -19.27 -3.24
N LYS A 88 11.87 -19.55 -3.51
CA LYS A 88 11.04 -18.73 -4.43
C LYS A 88 10.86 -17.32 -3.91
N LEU A 89 10.53 -17.18 -2.62
CA LEU A 89 10.39 -15.89 -1.97
C LEU A 89 11.66 -15.04 -2.09
N ARG A 90 12.86 -15.62 -1.83
CA ARG A 90 14.12 -14.89 -1.98
C ARG A 90 14.35 -14.40 -3.42
N SER A 91 14.02 -15.24 -4.40
CA SER A 91 14.13 -14.89 -5.82
C SER A 91 13.18 -13.75 -6.19
N GLU A 92 11.97 -13.76 -5.63
CA GLU A 92 10.98 -12.70 -5.84
C GLU A 92 11.38 -11.40 -5.17
N VAL A 93 11.84 -11.43 -3.91
CA VAL A 93 12.37 -10.24 -3.23
C VAL A 93 13.53 -9.61 -4.03
N THR A 94 14.38 -10.44 -4.63
CA THR A 94 15.44 -9.97 -5.53
C THR A 94 14.86 -9.30 -6.79
N LEU A 95 13.87 -9.91 -7.44
CA LEU A 95 13.18 -9.33 -8.60
C LEU A 95 12.52 -7.98 -8.24
N LEU A 96 11.86 -7.92 -7.09
CA LEU A 96 11.19 -6.72 -6.60
C LEU A 96 12.16 -5.59 -6.27
N SER A 97 13.38 -5.92 -5.82
CA SER A 97 14.43 -4.93 -5.56
C SER A 97 14.86 -4.16 -6.82
N ALA A 98 14.63 -4.72 -8.01
CA ALA A 98 14.94 -4.07 -9.28
C ALA A 98 13.81 -3.17 -9.81
N LEU A 99 12.60 -3.26 -9.25
CA LEU A 99 11.44 -2.50 -9.74
C LEU A 99 11.57 -1.01 -9.42
N ARG A 100 11.36 -0.17 -10.43
CA ARG A 100 11.41 1.29 -10.33
C ARG A 100 10.28 1.89 -11.17
N HIS A 101 9.23 2.34 -10.50
CA HIS A 101 8.10 3.01 -11.12
C HIS A 101 7.41 3.93 -10.11
N PRO A 102 6.94 5.14 -10.49
CA PRO A 102 6.30 6.07 -9.55
C PRO A 102 5.07 5.48 -8.84
N ASN A 103 4.33 4.60 -9.49
CA ASN A 103 3.13 3.97 -8.91
C ASN A 103 3.38 2.57 -8.33
N VAL A 104 4.63 2.22 -8.01
CA VAL A 104 4.99 0.97 -7.33
C VAL A 104 5.86 1.32 -6.13
N ILE A 105 5.55 0.75 -4.96
CA ILE A 105 6.35 0.94 -3.75
C ILE A 105 7.77 0.44 -4.00
N ARG A 106 8.74 1.33 -3.77
CA ARG A 106 10.15 0.98 -3.94
C ARG A 106 10.60 0.07 -2.81
N LEU A 107 11.22 -1.05 -3.17
CA LEU A 107 12.01 -1.87 -2.25
C LEU A 107 13.47 -1.36 -2.30
N TYR A 108 13.98 -0.92 -1.16
CA TYR A 108 15.33 -0.39 -1.02
C TYR A 108 16.34 -1.50 -0.76
N TYR A 109 16.03 -2.38 0.20
CA TYR A 109 16.96 -3.40 0.65
C TYR A 109 16.22 -4.63 1.17
N ALA A 110 16.85 -5.80 1.12
CA ALA A 110 16.32 -7.02 1.70
C ALA A 110 17.43 -7.98 2.12
N TRP A 111 17.18 -8.73 3.17
CA TRP A 111 18.10 -9.73 3.70
C TRP A 111 17.34 -10.82 4.45
N THR A 112 18.07 -11.84 4.88
CA THR A 112 17.53 -12.91 5.73
C THR A 112 18.35 -13.03 7.00
N ALA A 113 17.71 -13.48 8.08
CA ALA A 113 18.38 -13.78 9.33
C ALA A 113 17.84 -15.08 9.96
N PRO A 114 18.64 -15.80 10.77
CA PRO A 114 18.16 -16.95 11.53
C PRO A 114 17.01 -16.56 12.46
N ALA A 115 15.96 -17.38 12.51
CA ALA A 115 14.86 -17.23 13.44
C ALA A 115 15.13 -18.03 14.73
N ALA A 116 14.58 -17.57 15.86
CA ALA A 116 14.77 -18.20 17.17
C ALA A 116 14.28 -19.67 17.25
N ASN A 117 13.37 -20.06 16.36
CA ASN A 117 12.84 -21.42 16.25
C ASN A 117 13.64 -22.32 15.30
N GLY A 118 14.83 -21.90 14.86
CA GLY A 118 15.68 -22.63 13.92
C GLY A 118 15.29 -22.47 12.44
N GLY A 119 14.28 -21.64 12.14
CA GLY A 119 13.91 -21.25 10.77
C GLY A 119 14.70 -20.04 10.26
N GLU A 120 14.19 -19.43 9.20
CA GLU A 120 14.68 -18.16 8.66
C GLU A 120 13.60 -17.07 8.85
N THR A 121 14.01 -15.81 8.92
CA THR A 121 13.13 -14.65 8.80
C THR A 121 13.61 -13.79 7.64
N VAL A 122 12.68 -13.36 6.79
CA VAL A 122 12.99 -12.47 5.68
C VAL A 122 12.66 -11.05 6.10
N TYR A 123 13.60 -10.14 5.88
CA TYR A 123 13.44 -8.72 6.14
C TYR A 123 13.60 -7.92 4.86
N PHE A 124 12.84 -6.85 4.73
CA PHE A 124 12.99 -5.93 3.62
C PHE A 124 12.52 -4.52 3.97
N VAL A 125 13.21 -3.53 3.43
CA VAL A 125 12.96 -2.11 3.64
C VAL A 125 12.32 -1.53 2.40
N THR A 126 11.21 -0.83 2.57
CA THR A 126 10.48 -0.17 1.48
C THR A 126 10.24 1.29 1.78
N GLU A 127 9.83 2.02 0.74
CA GLU A 127 9.23 3.34 0.89
C GLU A 127 8.07 3.30 1.89
N LEU A 128 8.00 4.32 2.75
CA LEU A 128 6.91 4.50 3.70
C LEU A 128 5.86 5.48 3.16
N MET A 129 4.62 5.03 3.10
CA MET A 129 3.48 5.89 2.72
C MET A 129 2.73 6.34 3.97
N THR A 130 3.10 7.51 4.50
CA THR A 130 2.60 8.07 5.78
C THR A 130 1.09 8.33 5.81
N SER A 131 0.50 8.64 4.65
CA SER A 131 -0.94 8.88 4.49
C SER A 131 -1.79 7.59 4.51
N GLY A 132 -1.14 6.42 4.49
CA GLY A 132 -1.78 5.12 4.62
C GLY A 132 -2.43 4.59 3.34
N THR A 133 -3.33 3.62 3.53
CA THR A 133 -3.94 2.85 2.44
C THR A 133 -5.18 3.54 1.87
N LEU A 134 -5.52 3.20 0.63
CA LEU A 134 -6.74 3.63 -0.03
C LEU A 134 -7.98 3.20 0.77
N LYS A 135 -7.97 2.01 1.39
CA LYS A 135 -9.02 1.57 2.32
C LYS A 135 -9.19 2.53 3.52
N ARG A 136 -8.09 3.00 4.11
CA ARG A 136 -8.14 4.01 5.19
C ARG A 136 -8.64 5.35 4.66
N TYR A 137 -8.23 5.75 3.47
CA TYR A 137 -8.69 6.97 2.82
C TYR A 137 -10.22 6.95 2.58
N LEU A 138 -10.76 5.85 2.04
CA LEU A 138 -12.20 5.69 1.78
C LEU A 138 -13.07 5.93 3.02
N ARG A 139 -12.62 5.45 4.20
CA ARG A 139 -13.30 5.67 5.49
C ARG A 139 -13.39 7.13 5.92
N LYS A 140 -12.45 7.98 5.49
CA LYS A 140 -12.43 9.42 5.83
C LYS A 140 -13.37 10.24 4.95
N THR A 141 -13.78 9.73 3.79
CA THR A 141 -14.65 10.45 2.86
C THR A 141 -16.11 10.30 3.27
N SER A 142 -16.90 11.37 3.36
CA SER A 142 -18.33 11.29 3.72
C SER A 142 -19.21 10.87 2.55
N GLY A 143 -18.88 11.27 1.31
CA GLY A 143 -19.74 11.08 0.12
C GLY A 143 -19.13 10.26 -1.03
N GLY A 144 -18.02 9.55 -0.81
CA GLY A 144 -17.32 8.78 -1.86
C GLY A 144 -16.14 9.54 -2.45
N ILE A 145 -15.41 8.89 -3.34
CA ILE A 145 -14.30 9.51 -4.06
C ILE A 145 -14.87 10.39 -5.18
N ARG A 146 -14.46 11.66 -5.23
CA ARG A 146 -14.88 12.57 -6.31
C ARG A 146 -14.39 12.02 -7.67
N PRO A 147 -15.18 12.15 -8.75
CA PRO A 147 -14.85 11.56 -10.05
C PRO A 147 -13.45 11.91 -10.58
N LYS A 148 -13.01 13.15 -10.42
CA LYS A 148 -11.65 13.59 -10.81
C LYS A 148 -10.56 12.79 -10.10
N PHE A 149 -10.71 12.56 -8.80
CA PHE A 149 -9.72 11.83 -8.02
C PHE A 149 -9.80 10.33 -8.28
N LEU A 150 -11.01 9.79 -8.51
CA LEU A 150 -11.20 8.39 -8.93
C LEU A 150 -10.43 8.08 -10.22
N LYS A 151 -10.59 8.91 -11.26
CA LYS A 151 -9.86 8.77 -12.52
C LYS A 151 -8.33 8.84 -12.32
N LEU A 152 -7.86 9.72 -11.44
CA LEU A 152 -6.44 9.84 -11.10
C LEU A 152 -5.91 8.57 -10.44
N ILE A 153 -6.63 8.02 -9.46
CA ILE A 153 -6.27 6.75 -8.80
C ILE A 153 -6.25 5.62 -9.81
N CYS A 154 -7.31 5.48 -10.63
CA CYS A 154 -7.38 4.44 -11.64
C CYS A 154 -6.21 4.48 -12.62
N ARG A 155 -5.86 5.66 -13.14
CA ARG A 155 -4.70 5.82 -14.04
C ARG A 155 -3.39 5.39 -13.37
N GLN A 156 -3.15 5.81 -12.13
CA GLN A 156 -1.92 5.48 -11.41
C GLN A 156 -1.82 3.98 -11.10
N VAL A 157 -2.92 3.35 -10.66
CA VAL A 157 -2.97 1.90 -10.43
C VAL A 157 -2.71 1.14 -11.73
N LEU A 158 -3.39 1.50 -12.83
CA LEU A 158 -3.20 0.86 -14.13
C LEU A 158 -1.80 1.09 -14.70
N SER A 159 -1.19 2.26 -14.49
CA SER A 159 0.19 2.53 -14.87
C SER A 159 1.16 1.62 -14.11
N GLY A 160 0.95 1.44 -12.80
CA GLY A 160 1.72 0.50 -11.98
C GLY A 160 1.57 -0.95 -12.45
N LEU A 161 0.34 -1.40 -12.69
CA LEU A 161 0.08 -2.75 -13.19
C LEU A 161 0.69 -2.98 -14.57
N SER A 162 0.51 -2.02 -15.50
CA SER A 162 1.09 -2.09 -16.84
C SER A 162 2.62 -2.21 -16.79
N TYR A 163 3.28 -1.48 -15.89
CA TYR A 163 4.73 -1.61 -15.68
C TYR A 163 5.12 -3.03 -15.21
N LEU A 164 4.43 -3.55 -14.20
CA LEU A 164 4.71 -4.89 -13.64
C LEU A 164 4.49 -5.99 -14.68
N HIS A 165 3.40 -5.91 -15.43
CA HIS A 165 3.03 -6.90 -16.45
C HIS A 165 3.99 -6.91 -17.64
N ASN A 166 4.67 -5.79 -17.92
CA ASN A 166 5.70 -5.67 -18.97
C ASN A 166 7.13 -6.02 -18.49
N CYS A 167 7.32 -6.42 -17.24
CA CYS A 167 8.60 -6.95 -16.77
C CYS A 167 8.93 -8.29 -17.45
N HIS A 168 10.20 -8.70 -17.43
CA HIS A 168 10.66 -9.95 -18.03
C HIS A 168 11.43 -10.79 -16.99
N PRO A 169 10.81 -11.85 -16.42
CA PRO A 169 9.42 -12.29 -16.65
C PRO A 169 8.37 -11.31 -16.07
N PRO A 170 7.10 -11.38 -16.53
CA PRO A 170 6.02 -10.56 -15.99
C PRO A 170 5.87 -10.72 -14.49
N VAL A 171 5.65 -9.61 -13.79
CA VAL A 171 5.37 -9.58 -12.35
C VAL A 171 3.87 -9.47 -12.15
N ILE A 172 3.26 -10.44 -11.47
CA ILE A 172 1.82 -10.45 -11.16
C ILE A 172 1.65 -10.13 -9.68
N HIS A 173 0.82 -9.16 -9.34
CA HIS A 173 0.63 -8.71 -7.95
C HIS A 173 -0.13 -9.74 -7.11
N ARG A 174 -1.18 -10.37 -7.64
CA ARG A 174 -1.98 -11.48 -7.04
C ARG A 174 -2.77 -11.17 -5.76
N ASP A 175 -2.51 -10.04 -5.12
CA ASP A 175 -3.20 -9.59 -3.89
C ASP A 175 -3.55 -8.10 -3.99
N LEU A 176 -3.89 -7.63 -5.18
CA LEU A 176 -4.31 -6.25 -5.36
C LEU A 176 -5.66 -6.03 -4.66
N LYS A 177 -5.71 -5.03 -3.77
CA LYS A 177 -6.90 -4.61 -3.04
C LYS A 177 -6.70 -3.21 -2.49
N CYS A 178 -7.77 -2.52 -2.09
CA CYS A 178 -7.66 -1.17 -1.52
C CYS A 178 -6.80 -1.09 -0.23
N GLU A 179 -6.55 -2.22 0.44
CA GLU A 179 -5.64 -2.29 1.59
C GLU A 179 -4.16 -2.29 1.18
N ASN A 180 -3.83 -2.71 -0.03
CA ASN A 180 -2.46 -2.80 -0.56
C ASN A 180 -2.14 -1.68 -1.56
N ILE A 181 -3.10 -0.79 -1.81
CA ILE A 181 -2.90 0.44 -2.58
C ILE A 181 -2.70 1.58 -1.58
N PHE A 182 -1.59 2.30 -1.68
CA PHE A 182 -1.24 3.40 -0.80
C PHE A 182 -1.45 4.74 -1.47
N VAL A 183 -1.84 5.75 -0.70
CA VAL A 183 -2.11 7.09 -1.19
C VAL A 183 -1.24 8.07 -0.42
N ASN A 184 -0.57 8.99 -1.10
CA ASN A 184 0.03 10.18 -0.49
C ASN A 184 -1.01 11.32 -0.51
N GLY A 185 -1.53 11.68 0.66
CA GLY A 185 -2.60 12.68 0.79
C GLY A 185 -2.19 14.09 0.39
N ASN A 186 -0.89 14.41 0.42
CA ASN A 186 -0.38 15.75 0.11
C ASN A 186 -0.19 15.96 -1.38
N THR A 187 0.20 14.91 -2.12
CA THR A 187 0.52 14.99 -3.56
C THR A 187 -0.54 14.35 -4.44
N GLY A 188 -1.41 13.49 -3.89
CA GLY A 188 -2.35 12.66 -4.64
C GLY A 188 -1.69 11.47 -5.36
N GLU A 189 -0.42 11.18 -5.05
CA GLU A 189 0.30 10.03 -5.57
C GLU A 189 -0.28 8.71 -5.03
N VAL A 190 -0.32 7.69 -5.88
CA VAL A 190 -0.84 6.36 -5.55
C VAL A 190 0.21 5.31 -5.90
N LYS A 191 0.47 4.38 -4.98
CA LYS A 191 1.46 3.32 -5.17
C LYS A 191 0.91 1.93 -4.83
N LEU A 192 1.27 0.95 -5.65
CA LEU A 192 1.02 -0.46 -5.39
C LEU A 192 2.05 -1.00 -4.38
N GLY A 193 1.59 -1.57 -3.28
CA GLY A 193 2.44 -2.20 -2.26
C GLY A 193 2.21 -3.71 -2.15
N ASP A 194 2.97 -4.37 -1.29
CA ASP A 194 2.82 -5.80 -0.94
C ASP A 194 2.96 -6.81 -2.09
N LEU A 195 3.64 -6.40 -3.17
CA LEU A 195 3.94 -7.21 -4.36
C LEU A 195 4.65 -8.54 -4.07
N GLY A 196 5.44 -8.63 -2.99
CA GLY A 196 6.28 -9.80 -2.68
C GLY A 196 5.77 -10.77 -1.64
N LEU A 197 4.51 -10.63 -1.23
CA LEU A 197 3.91 -11.51 -0.22
C LEU A 197 3.02 -12.59 -0.83
N ALA A 198 2.73 -12.50 -2.13
CA ALA A 198 1.78 -13.38 -2.78
C ALA A 198 2.25 -14.84 -2.90
N THR A 199 3.54 -15.08 -3.09
CA THR A 199 4.12 -16.45 -3.11
C THR A 199 4.23 -17.10 -1.73
N VAL A 200 4.21 -16.30 -0.67
CA VAL A 200 4.31 -16.75 0.73
C VAL A 200 2.97 -17.22 1.25
N LYS A 201 1.87 -16.76 0.64
CA LYS A 201 0.56 -17.35 0.87
C LYS A 201 0.59 -18.76 0.28
N PRO A 202 0.55 -19.83 1.09
CA PRO A 202 0.73 -21.18 0.57
C PRO A 202 -0.37 -21.49 -0.44
N LEU A 203 -0.02 -21.62 -1.72
CA LEU A 203 -0.97 -21.99 -2.79
C LEU A 203 -1.65 -23.36 -2.54
N ARG A 204 -1.10 -24.17 -1.62
CA ARG A 204 -1.43 -25.60 -1.46
C ARG A 204 -2.55 -25.91 -0.46
N HIS A 205 -3.09 -24.94 0.28
CA HIS A 205 -4.19 -25.21 1.21
C HIS A 205 -5.49 -24.57 0.74
N VAL A 206 -6.20 -25.30 -0.11
CA VAL A 206 -7.60 -25.08 -0.56
C VAL A 206 -8.58 -24.92 0.63
N THR A 207 -8.16 -25.27 1.85
CA THR A 207 -8.96 -25.16 3.08
C THR A 207 -8.61 -23.98 3.99
N SER A 208 -7.50 -23.26 3.75
CA SER A 208 -7.13 -22.05 4.48
C SER A 208 -6.96 -20.89 3.52
N VAL A 209 -8.10 -20.40 3.03
CA VAL A 209 -8.37 -19.03 2.53
C VAL A 209 -7.10 -18.26 2.13
N ILE A 210 -6.63 -18.55 0.93
CA ILE A 210 -5.56 -17.79 0.28
C ILE A 210 -6.17 -16.46 -0.17
N GLY A 211 -5.48 -15.34 0.10
CA GLY A 211 -5.91 -14.03 -0.40
C GLY A 211 -7.14 -13.45 0.30
N THR A 212 -7.76 -12.49 -0.38
CA THR A 212 -9.01 -11.86 0.04
C THR A 212 -10.06 -12.21 -1.02
N PRO A 213 -10.89 -13.27 -0.80
CA PRO A 213 -11.77 -13.86 -1.81
C PRO A 213 -12.62 -12.87 -2.60
N GLU A 214 -12.97 -11.75 -1.97
CA GLU A 214 -13.72 -10.64 -2.53
C GLU A 214 -13.06 -9.99 -3.76
N PHE A 215 -11.73 -10.10 -3.88
CA PHE A 215 -10.93 -9.51 -4.97
C PHE A 215 -10.33 -10.57 -5.92
N MET A 216 -10.51 -11.85 -5.62
CA MET A 216 -9.89 -12.94 -6.37
C MET A 216 -10.67 -13.26 -7.65
N ALA A 217 -9.94 -13.34 -8.76
CA ALA A 217 -10.47 -13.83 -10.02
C ALA A 217 -10.81 -15.34 -9.93
N PRO A 218 -11.80 -15.85 -10.69
CA PRO A 218 -12.20 -17.25 -10.63
C PRO A 218 -11.08 -18.23 -10.96
N GLU A 219 -10.22 -17.92 -11.93
CA GLU A 219 -9.09 -18.75 -12.34
C GLU A 219 -7.92 -18.72 -11.34
N LEU A 220 -7.93 -17.83 -10.35
CA LEU A 220 -6.92 -17.81 -9.28
C LEU A 220 -7.08 -19.02 -8.33
N TYR A 221 -8.25 -19.66 -8.35
CA TYR A 221 -8.48 -20.94 -7.67
C TYR A 221 -7.89 -22.13 -8.45
N ASP A 222 -7.58 -21.93 -9.74
CA ASP A 222 -6.83 -22.87 -10.54
C ASP A 222 -5.32 -22.57 -10.41
N GLU A 223 -4.46 -23.58 -10.56
CA GLU A 223 -3.00 -23.36 -10.52
C GLU A 223 -2.45 -22.67 -11.78
N LYS A 224 -3.32 -22.33 -12.75
CA LYS A 224 -2.96 -21.72 -14.04
C LYS A 224 -3.68 -20.38 -14.18
N TYR A 225 -2.91 -19.31 -14.03
CA TYR A 225 -3.39 -17.94 -14.19
C TYR A 225 -2.26 -17.05 -14.71
N ASP A 226 -2.63 -15.87 -15.19
CA ASP A 226 -1.75 -14.85 -15.76
C ASP A 226 -1.98 -13.49 -15.08
N GLU A 227 -1.50 -12.41 -15.67
CA GLU A 227 -1.65 -11.05 -15.15
C GLU A 227 -3.09 -10.52 -15.13
N LYS A 228 -4.05 -11.18 -15.81
CA LYS A 228 -5.46 -10.76 -15.87
C LYS A 228 -6.18 -10.90 -14.53
N VAL A 229 -5.61 -11.64 -13.58
CA VAL A 229 -6.10 -11.68 -12.19
C VAL A 229 -5.99 -10.31 -11.51
N ASP A 230 -4.93 -9.55 -11.82
CA ASP A 230 -4.75 -8.20 -11.27
C ASP A 230 -5.75 -7.22 -11.88
N VAL A 231 -6.13 -7.42 -13.15
CA VAL A 231 -7.17 -6.62 -13.82
C VAL A 231 -8.53 -6.84 -13.17
N TYR A 232 -8.88 -8.09 -12.85
CA TYR A 232 -10.10 -8.39 -12.10
C TYR A 232 -10.10 -7.72 -10.72
N ALA A 233 -9.00 -7.87 -9.98
CA ALA A 233 -8.83 -7.25 -8.67
C ALA A 233 -8.88 -5.72 -8.73
N PHE A 234 -8.35 -5.10 -9.81
CA PHE A 234 -8.50 -3.67 -10.07
C PHE A 234 -9.97 -3.29 -10.23
N GLY A 235 -10.76 -4.04 -11.01
CA GLY A 235 -12.19 -3.83 -11.14
C GLY A 235 -12.93 -3.85 -9.79
N MET A 236 -12.57 -4.79 -8.92
CA MET A 236 -13.10 -4.86 -7.55
C MET A 236 -12.70 -3.67 -6.68
N CYS A 237 -11.47 -3.16 -6.81
CA CYS A 237 -11.04 -1.93 -6.14
C CYS A 237 -11.85 -0.71 -6.60
N VAL A 238 -12.09 -0.58 -7.90
CA VAL A 238 -12.90 0.53 -8.45
C VAL A 238 -14.34 0.43 -7.96
N LEU A 239 -14.91 -0.77 -7.94
CA LEU A 239 -16.23 -1.02 -7.38
C LEU A 239 -16.31 -0.55 -5.92
N GLU A 240 -15.37 -0.99 -5.07
CA GLU A 240 -15.31 -0.58 -3.66
C GLU A 240 -15.15 0.95 -3.50
N MET A 241 -14.31 1.58 -4.33
CA MET A 241 -14.09 3.03 -4.26
C MET A 241 -15.35 3.85 -4.53
N VAL A 242 -16.20 3.38 -5.45
CA VAL A 242 -17.39 4.08 -5.93
C VAL A 242 -18.58 3.84 -5.00
N THR A 243 -18.78 2.59 -4.59
CA THR A 243 -19.95 2.20 -3.78
C THR A 243 -19.70 2.36 -2.28
N LYS A 244 -18.43 2.36 -1.85
CA LYS A 244 -17.98 2.15 -0.47
C LYS A 244 -18.39 0.83 0.17
N ASP A 245 -19.06 -0.03 -0.58
CA ASP A 245 -19.38 -1.37 -0.13
C ASP A 245 -18.16 -2.25 -0.37
N TYR A 246 -17.87 -3.09 0.60
CA TYR A 246 -16.92 -4.15 0.36
C TYR A 246 -17.51 -5.12 -0.68
N PRO A 247 -16.75 -5.53 -1.72
CA PRO A 247 -17.27 -6.46 -2.72
C PRO A 247 -17.82 -7.73 -2.05
N TYR A 248 -18.98 -8.19 -2.50
CA TYR A 248 -19.70 -9.34 -1.95
C TYR A 248 -20.12 -9.22 -0.47
N SER A 249 -20.27 -8.00 0.08
CA SER A 249 -20.78 -7.77 1.44
C SER A 249 -22.13 -8.44 1.76
N GLU A 250 -22.91 -8.82 0.75
CA GLU A 250 -24.15 -9.58 0.90
C GLU A 250 -23.95 -11.07 1.23
N CYS A 251 -22.72 -11.58 1.14
CA CYS A 251 -22.37 -12.95 1.50
C CYS A 251 -22.00 -13.04 2.99
N THR A 252 -22.46 -14.09 3.67
CA THR A 252 -22.20 -14.29 5.11
C THR A 252 -20.90 -15.03 5.40
N ASN A 253 -20.31 -15.68 4.38
CA ASN A 253 -19.04 -16.39 4.49
C ASN A 253 -18.36 -16.53 3.13
N GLN A 254 -17.08 -16.90 3.16
CA GLN A 254 -16.23 -17.01 1.97
C GLN A 254 -16.65 -18.13 1.01
N ALA A 255 -17.29 -19.20 1.50
CA ALA A 255 -17.79 -20.27 0.63
C ALA A 255 -18.92 -19.77 -0.29
N GLN A 256 -19.74 -18.84 0.19
CA GLN A 256 -20.75 -18.18 -0.66
C GLN A 256 -20.12 -17.29 -1.72
N ILE A 257 -19.05 -16.56 -1.36
CA ILE A 257 -18.29 -15.72 -2.30
C ILE A 257 -17.69 -16.60 -3.39
N TYR A 258 -16.95 -17.64 -3.00
CA TYR A 258 -16.40 -18.64 -3.91
C TYR A 258 -17.46 -19.19 -4.87
N LYS A 259 -18.62 -19.62 -4.35
CA LYS A 259 -19.72 -20.12 -5.18
C LYS A 259 -20.24 -19.07 -6.16
N LYS A 260 -20.34 -17.80 -5.78
CA LYS A 260 -20.78 -16.74 -6.69
C LYS A 260 -19.76 -16.47 -7.79
N VAL A 261 -18.50 -16.27 -7.39
CA VAL A 261 -17.38 -15.97 -8.30
C VAL A 261 -17.23 -17.09 -9.34
N THR A 262 -17.21 -18.35 -8.92
CA THR A 262 -17.08 -19.52 -9.81
C THR A 262 -18.28 -19.73 -10.74
N ASN A 263 -19.45 -19.17 -10.41
CA ASN A 263 -20.63 -19.19 -11.28
C ASN A 263 -20.81 -17.89 -12.09
N GLY A 264 -19.80 -16.99 -12.10
CA GLY A 264 -19.85 -15.73 -12.85
C GLY A 264 -20.83 -14.70 -12.28
N ILE A 265 -21.27 -14.86 -11.03
CA ILE A 265 -22.20 -13.94 -10.37
C ILE A 265 -21.39 -12.78 -9.76
N LYS A 266 -21.63 -11.57 -10.25
CA LYS A 266 -20.98 -10.34 -9.80
C LYS A 266 -21.54 -9.85 -8.43
N PRO A 267 -20.83 -8.99 -7.68
CA PRO A 267 -21.33 -8.42 -6.42
C PRO A 267 -22.58 -7.57 -6.63
N LEU A 268 -23.52 -7.60 -5.68
CA LEU A 268 -24.73 -6.75 -5.73
C LEU A 268 -24.41 -5.24 -5.71
N ALA A 269 -23.24 -4.85 -5.19
CA ALA A 269 -22.79 -3.46 -5.21
C ALA A 269 -22.69 -2.88 -6.64
N LEU A 270 -22.48 -3.71 -7.67
CA LEU A 270 -22.43 -3.26 -9.06
C LEU A 270 -23.76 -2.67 -9.54
N ASP A 271 -24.89 -3.18 -9.02
CA ASP A 271 -26.23 -2.69 -9.39
C ASP A 271 -26.52 -1.29 -8.82
N LYS A 272 -25.72 -0.81 -7.86
CA LYS A 272 -25.78 0.55 -7.33
C LYS A 272 -25.14 1.59 -8.27
N ILE A 273 -24.47 1.14 -9.33
CA ILE A 273 -23.80 2.01 -10.30
C ILE A 273 -24.69 2.13 -11.55
N GLU A 274 -24.99 3.37 -11.93
CA GLU A 274 -25.73 3.68 -13.15
C GLU A 274 -24.98 3.22 -14.40
N GLN A 275 -25.73 2.97 -15.49
CA GLN A 275 -25.13 2.63 -16.78
C GLN A 275 -24.29 3.78 -17.33
N GLY A 276 -23.14 3.44 -17.91
CA GLY A 276 -22.22 4.39 -18.51
C GLY A 276 -20.76 3.98 -18.38
N PRO A 277 -19.81 4.86 -18.76
CA PRO A 277 -18.41 4.50 -18.94
C PRO A 277 -17.73 3.91 -17.69
N LEU A 278 -18.12 4.34 -16.49
CA LEU A 278 -17.57 3.81 -15.24
C LEU A 278 -18.00 2.35 -15.00
N ARG A 279 -19.29 2.06 -15.20
CA ARG A 279 -19.82 0.70 -15.05
C ARG A 279 -19.24 -0.22 -16.12
N GLU A 280 -19.14 0.25 -17.35
CA GLU A 280 -18.52 -0.47 -18.47
C GLU A 280 -17.05 -0.84 -18.18
N LEU A 281 -16.28 0.08 -17.59
CA LEU A 281 -14.90 -0.19 -17.15
C LEU A 281 -14.85 -1.34 -16.14
N ILE A 282 -15.69 -1.27 -15.10
CA ILE A 282 -15.75 -2.30 -14.05
C ILE A 282 -16.19 -3.63 -14.66
N GLU A 283 -17.23 -3.65 -15.47
CA GLU A 283 -17.76 -4.87 -16.11
C GLU A 283 -16.75 -5.50 -17.07
N ALA A 284 -15.94 -4.71 -17.79
CA ALA A 284 -14.85 -5.20 -18.62
C ALA A 284 -13.76 -5.89 -17.79
N CYS A 285 -13.42 -5.34 -16.62
CA CYS A 285 -12.47 -5.95 -15.69
C CYS A 285 -13.02 -7.24 -15.06
N LEU A 286 -14.33 -7.30 -14.79
CA LEU A 286 -14.99 -8.41 -14.11
C LEU A 286 -15.57 -9.48 -15.07
N ARG A 287 -15.07 -9.57 -16.31
CA ARG A 287 -15.44 -10.66 -17.22
C ARG A 287 -14.97 -12.01 -16.67
N PHE A 288 -15.79 -13.04 -16.82
CA PHE A 288 -15.49 -14.35 -16.26
C PHE A 288 -14.25 -14.97 -16.93
N ASN A 289 -14.23 -14.99 -18.26
CA ASN A 289 -13.11 -15.48 -19.05
C ASN A 289 -11.95 -14.46 -19.03
N PRO A 290 -10.74 -14.81 -18.56
CA PRO A 290 -9.60 -13.89 -18.49
C PRO A 290 -9.18 -13.34 -19.87
N GLU A 291 -9.32 -14.13 -20.93
CA GLU A 291 -9.00 -13.72 -22.32
C GLU A 291 -9.87 -12.56 -22.81
N GLU A 292 -11.08 -12.42 -22.25
CA GLU A 292 -11.97 -11.33 -22.61
C GLU A 292 -11.68 -10.07 -21.79
N ARG A 293 -10.90 -10.15 -20.70
CA ARG A 293 -10.54 -8.96 -19.92
C ARG A 293 -9.50 -8.16 -20.70
N PRO A 294 -9.60 -6.83 -20.76
CA PRO A 294 -8.55 -5.99 -21.32
C PRO A 294 -7.28 -6.08 -20.48
N THR A 295 -6.14 -5.76 -21.08
CA THR A 295 -4.88 -5.54 -20.36
C THR A 295 -4.91 -4.22 -19.57
N ALA A 296 -4.01 -4.07 -18.59
CA ALA A 296 -3.88 -2.80 -17.86
C ALA A 296 -3.54 -1.62 -18.80
N ALA A 297 -2.75 -1.87 -19.85
CA ALA A 297 -2.40 -0.88 -20.86
C ALA A 297 -3.62 -0.44 -21.69
N GLU A 298 -4.47 -1.38 -22.13
CA GLU A 298 -5.69 -1.05 -22.86
C GLU A 298 -6.69 -0.27 -22.00
N LEU A 299 -6.80 -0.61 -20.71
CA LEU A 299 -7.68 0.10 -19.78
C LEU A 299 -7.30 1.57 -19.58
N LEU A 300 -6.02 1.95 -19.72
CA LEU A 300 -5.59 3.35 -19.66
C LEU A 300 -6.23 4.21 -20.77
N HIS A 301 -6.69 3.58 -21.85
CA HIS A 301 -7.37 4.23 -22.98
C HIS A 301 -8.91 4.08 -22.94
N HIS A 302 -9.46 3.49 -21.87
CA HIS A 302 -10.90 3.32 -21.73
C HIS A 302 -11.63 4.68 -21.67
N PRO A 303 -12.82 4.86 -22.30
CA PRO A 303 -13.53 6.15 -22.35
C PRO A 303 -13.83 6.82 -21.00
N PHE A 304 -13.86 6.03 -19.91
CA PHE A 304 -14.00 6.57 -18.57
C PHE A 304 -12.79 7.40 -18.12
N LEU A 305 -11.57 7.00 -18.48
CA LEU A 305 -10.35 7.65 -18.01
C LEU A 305 -10.03 8.87 -18.87
#